data_AF-A0A8H7ZGB3-F1
#
_entry.id   AF-A0A8H7ZGB3-F1
#
_cell.length_a   1.000
_cell.length_b   1.000
_cell.length_c   1.000
_cell.angle_alpha   90.00
_cell.angle_beta   90.00
_cell.angle_gamma   90.00
#
_symmetry.space_group_name_H-M   'P 1'
#
loop_
_entity.id
_entity.type
_entity.pdbx_description
1 polymer ?
#
loop_
_entity_poly.entity_id
_entity_poly.type
_entity_poly.pdbx_seq_one_letter_code
_entity_poly.pdbx_strand_id
1 'polypeptide(L)'
;MTILTNPLYRPLLEIIRSARNGIVYGGKLRFSHALVINLLYRSGPLGPRMKSVLEASKDHAEVLASFAMIYKLTVKVLQNQAFLGPKNTQLSKFVAGCLGSWIVYSGHFNLFHGGITHQITLYCFSRVMIAVGKILLDNYLGCFQPSFTNFAGDQITYKDLTSHQQKKLKNMIYNRSWKYFAILVWGLVMFIYDYRPQYLQSSLRHSMAYIYDVEMDTWANWKDFLGV
;
A
#
# COMPACT_ATOMS: atom_id res chain seq x y z
N MET A 1 -42.18 -4.97 1.98
CA MET A 1 -40.81 -5.12 1.44
C MET A 1 -40.03 -3.87 1.81
N THR A 2 -39.04 -3.95 2.70
CA THR A 2 -38.21 -2.79 3.05
C THR A 2 -37.23 -2.51 1.91
N ILE A 3 -36.80 -1.25 1.75
CA ILE A 3 -35.82 -0.84 0.72
C ILE A 3 -34.55 -1.71 0.75
N LEU A 4 -34.19 -2.21 1.94
CA LEU A 4 -33.02 -3.05 2.20
C LEU A 4 -33.12 -4.48 1.64
N THR A 5 -34.32 -5.05 1.53
CA THR A 5 -34.51 -6.44 1.06
C THR A 5 -34.84 -6.53 -0.42
N ASN A 6 -35.03 -5.39 -1.10
CA ASN A 6 -35.40 -5.36 -2.51
C ASN A 6 -34.16 -5.59 -3.41
N PRO A 7 -34.17 -6.64 -4.27
CA PRO A 7 -33.05 -6.96 -5.14
C PRO A 7 -32.74 -5.86 -6.18
N LEU A 8 -33.72 -5.01 -6.53
CA LEU A 8 -33.53 -3.90 -7.48
C LEU A 8 -32.58 -2.83 -6.94
N TYR A 9 -32.62 -2.52 -5.65
CA TYR A 9 -31.76 -1.50 -5.03
C TYR A 9 -30.39 -2.05 -4.61
N ARG A 10 -30.20 -3.37 -4.67
CA ARG A 10 -28.98 -4.04 -4.21
C ARG A 10 -27.69 -3.49 -4.86
N PRO A 11 -27.61 -3.19 -6.17
CA PRO A 11 -26.40 -2.63 -6.77
C PRO A 11 -26.03 -1.26 -6.19
N LEU A 12 -27.01 -0.38 -5.96
CA LEU A 12 -26.80 0.94 -5.37
C LEU A 12 -26.39 0.84 -3.90
N LEU A 13 -27.04 -0.03 -3.13
CA LEU A 13 -26.70 -0.29 -1.73
C LEU A 13 -25.28 -0.85 -1.58
N GLU A 14 -24.83 -1.69 -2.51
CA GLU A 14 -23.45 -2.20 -2.54
C GLU A 14 -22.42 -1.09 -2.78
N ILE A 15 -22.71 -0.14 -3.68
CA ILE A 15 -21.84 1.02 -3.96
C ILE A 15 -21.73 1.88 -2.70
N ILE A 16 -22.87 2.25 -2.09
CA ILE A 16 -22.92 3.08 -0.88
C ILE A 16 -22.19 2.38 0.28
N ARG A 17 -22.43 1.08 0.47
CA ARG A 17 -21.75 0.29 1.51
C ARG A 17 -20.24 0.22 1.29
N SER A 18 -19.80 0.10 0.04
CA SER A 18 -18.38 0.11 -0.30
C SER A 18 -17.73 1.45 0.03
N ALA A 19 -18.39 2.56 -0.31
CA ALA A 19 -17.93 3.91 0.02
C ALA A 19 -17.86 4.11 1.55
N ARG A 20 -18.91 3.73 2.29
CA ARG A 20 -18.93 3.79 3.77
C ARG A 20 -17.78 3.01 4.39
N ASN A 21 -17.50 1.81 3.90
CA ASN A 21 -16.40 0.99 4.39
C ASN A 21 -15.05 1.67 4.13
N GLY A 22 -14.88 2.32 2.97
CA GLY A 22 -13.72 3.16 2.67
C GLY A 22 -13.54 4.29 3.68
N ILE A 23 -14.60 5.05 3.96
CA ILE A 23 -14.58 6.15 4.94
C ILE A 23 -14.16 5.64 6.32
N VAL A 24 -14.80 4.58 6.81
CA VAL A 24 -14.53 4.05 8.16
C VAL A 24 -13.11 3.52 8.29
N TYR A 25 -12.64 2.76 7.29
CA TYR A 25 -11.32 2.17 7.35
C TYR A 25 -10.21 3.21 7.18
N GLY A 26 -10.31 4.06 6.15
CA GLY A 26 -9.35 5.13 5.88
C GLY A 26 -9.29 6.15 7.01
N GLY A 27 -10.46 6.56 7.51
CA GLY A 27 -10.58 7.50 8.62
C GLY A 27 -9.92 6.97 9.90
N LYS A 28 -10.23 5.74 10.31
CA LYS A 28 -9.65 5.16 11.55
C LYS A 28 -8.13 5.08 11.51
N LEU A 29 -7.56 4.54 10.42
CA LEU A 29 -6.12 4.38 10.31
C LEU A 29 -5.41 5.73 10.26
N ARG A 30 -5.91 6.66 9.44
CA ARG A 30 -5.28 7.96 9.23
C ARG A 30 -5.41 8.86 10.45
N PHE A 31 -6.56 8.83 11.12
CA PHE A 31 -6.80 9.59 12.35
C PHE A 31 -5.81 9.21 13.44
N SER A 32 -5.68 7.91 13.75
CA SER A 32 -4.75 7.44 14.79
C SER A 32 -3.31 7.84 14.48
N HIS A 33 -2.87 7.67 13.23
CA HIS A 33 -1.54 8.07 12.80
C HIS A 33 -1.33 9.59 12.91
N ALA A 34 -2.23 10.39 12.34
CA ALA A 34 -2.12 11.85 12.34
C ALA A 34 -2.19 12.43 13.76
N LEU A 35 -3.01 11.83 14.64
CA LEU A 35 -3.12 12.21 16.04
C LEU A 35 -1.78 12.01 16.77
N VAL A 36 -1.18 10.83 16.67
CA VAL A 36 0.10 10.52 17.34
C VAL A 36 1.22 11.43 16.82
N ILE A 37 1.32 11.61 15.50
CA ILE A 37 2.34 12.50 14.92
C ILE A 37 2.12 13.95 15.37
N ASN A 38 0.88 14.44 15.36
CA ASN A 38 0.62 15.80 15.82
C ASN A 38 0.91 15.96 17.30
N LEU A 39 0.66 14.92 18.13
CA LEU A 39 0.90 14.96 19.57
C LEU A 39 2.39 14.98 19.91
N LEU A 40 3.20 14.16 19.23
CA LEU A 40 4.63 13.98 19.49
C LEU A 40 5.53 15.04 18.85
N TYR A 41 5.26 15.42 17.60
CA TYR A 41 6.23 16.17 16.78
C TYR A 41 5.79 17.59 16.41
N ARG A 42 4.58 18.01 16.79
CA ARG A 42 4.07 19.35 16.49
C ARG A 42 3.81 20.14 17.76
N SER A 43 4.44 21.31 17.86
CA SER A 43 4.22 22.28 18.93
C SER A 43 3.07 23.23 18.59
N GLY A 44 2.33 23.69 19.61
CA GLY A 44 1.28 24.71 19.46
C GLY A 44 -0.08 24.34 20.08
N PRO A 45 -1.08 25.24 19.96
CA PRO A 45 -2.39 25.08 20.60
C PRO A 45 -3.16 23.84 20.13
N LEU A 46 -3.90 23.20 21.04
CA LEU A 46 -4.60 21.93 20.79
C LEU A 46 -5.72 22.03 19.74
N GLY A 47 -6.43 23.16 19.67
CA GLY A 47 -7.55 23.37 18.76
C GLY A 47 -7.16 23.23 17.28
N PRO A 48 -6.26 24.09 16.75
CA PRO A 48 -5.76 24.00 15.38
C PRO A 48 -5.12 22.65 15.04
N ARG A 49 -4.46 22.01 16.02
CA ARG A 49 -3.87 20.66 15.85
C ARG A 49 -4.93 19.61 15.61
N MET A 50 -5.97 19.57 16.43
CA MET A 50 -7.08 18.62 16.26
C MET A 50 -7.80 18.85 14.92
N LYS A 51 -8.00 20.12 14.54
CA LYS A 51 -8.58 20.46 13.23
C LYS A 51 -7.73 19.89 12.08
N SER A 52 -6.41 20.09 12.12
CA SER A 52 -5.48 19.55 11.10
C SER A 52 -5.52 18.01 11.04
N VAL A 53 -5.65 17.33 12.18
CA VAL A 53 -5.80 15.86 12.23
C VAL A 53 -7.10 15.41 11.58
N LEU A 54 -8.22 16.09 11.89
CA LEU A 54 -9.53 15.78 11.34
C LEU A 54 -9.59 16.05 9.83
N GLU A 55 -9.04 17.17 9.37
CA GLU A 55 -8.93 17.52 7.94
C GLU A 55 -8.12 16.45 7.19
N ALA A 56 -6.91 16.12 7.65
CA ALA A 56 -6.09 15.09 7.01
C ALA A 56 -6.76 13.70 7.00
N SER A 57 -7.59 13.41 7.99
CA SER A 57 -8.36 12.16 8.06
C SER A 57 -9.54 12.18 7.09
N LYS A 58 -10.24 13.31 6.98
CA LYS A 58 -11.33 13.54 6.05
C LYS A 58 -10.84 13.41 4.61
N ASP A 59 -9.76 14.10 4.25
CA ASP A 59 -9.20 14.08 2.91
C ASP A 59 -8.83 12.65 2.47
N HIS A 60 -8.22 11.89 3.36
CA HIS A 60 -7.85 10.50 3.10
C HIS A 60 -9.08 9.60 2.96
N ALA A 61 -10.10 9.80 3.80
CA ALA A 61 -11.35 9.05 3.75
C ALA A 61 -12.13 9.34 2.45
N GLU A 62 -12.16 10.60 2.00
CA GLU A 62 -12.84 11.02 0.77
C GLU A 62 -12.21 10.41 -0.48
N VAL A 63 -10.87 10.37 -0.54
CA VAL A 63 -10.13 9.69 -1.63
C VAL A 63 -10.53 8.22 -1.71
N LEU A 64 -10.53 7.51 -0.58
CA LEU A 64 -10.84 6.07 -0.55
C LEU A 64 -12.32 5.79 -0.86
N ALA A 65 -13.22 6.64 -0.37
CA ALA A 65 -14.65 6.55 -0.67
C ALA A 65 -14.95 6.79 -2.15
N SER A 66 -14.32 7.81 -2.74
CA SER A 66 -14.49 8.17 -4.15
C SER A 66 -13.97 7.06 -5.06
N PHE A 67 -12.80 6.50 -4.77
CA PHE A 67 -12.28 5.35 -5.51
C PHE A 67 -13.23 4.15 -5.42
N ALA A 68 -13.69 3.81 -4.22
CA ALA A 68 -14.60 2.68 -4.02
C ALA A 68 -15.92 2.85 -4.77
N MET A 69 -16.47 4.07 -4.79
CA MET A 69 -17.70 4.40 -5.49
C MET A 69 -17.53 4.27 -7.01
N ILE A 70 -16.52 4.94 -7.57
CA ILE A 70 -16.23 4.92 -9.01
C ILE A 70 -15.90 3.49 -9.47
N TYR A 71 -15.06 2.78 -8.73
CA TYR A 71 -14.72 1.39 -9.03
C TYR A 71 -15.97 0.51 -9.10
N LYS A 72 -16.83 0.55 -8.08
CA LYS A 72 -18.04 -0.29 -8.05
C LYS A 72 -19.03 0.10 -9.13
N LEU A 73 -19.23 1.40 -9.37
CA LEU A 73 -20.08 1.88 -10.45
C LEU A 73 -19.59 1.35 -11.80
N THR A 74 -18.30 1.53 -12.11
CA THR A 74 -17.70 1.08 -13.37
C THR A 74 -17.75 -0.43 -13.52
N VAL A 75 -17.50 -1.20 -12.46
CA VAL A 75 -17.65 -2.67 -12.51
C VAL A 75 -19.09 -3.06 -12.87
N LYS A 76 -20.10 -2.45 -12.24
CA LYS A 76 -21.51 -2.77 -12.51
C LYS A 76 -21.92 -2.38 -13.93
N VAL A 77 -21.43 -1.25 -14.45
CA VAL A 77 -21.66 -0.83 -15.83
C VAL A 77 -21.00 -1.80 -16.81
N LEU A 78 -19.71 -2.12 -16.63
CA LEU A 78 -18.98 -3.02 -17.54
C LEU A 78 -19.50 -4.46 -17.53
N GLN A 79 -19.98 -4.94 -16.38
CA GLN A 79 -20.57 -6.27 -16.23
C GLN A 79 -22.02 -6.35 -16.70
N ASN A 80 -22.64 -5.23 -17.06
CA ASN A 80 -23.94 -5.24 -17.71
C ASN A 80 -23.85 -6.01 -19.03
N GLN A 81 -24.92 -6.73 -19.37
CA GLN A 81 -24.98 -7.58 -20.57
C GLN A 81 -24.75 -6.80 -21.87
N ALA A 82 -25.08 -5.50 -21.87
CA ALA A 82 -24.85 -4.61 -23.00
C ALA A 82 -23.37 -4.30 -23.29
N PHE A 83 -22.46 -4.52 -22.34
CA PHE A 83 -21.04 -4.21 -22.48
C PHE A 83 -20.18 -5.48 -22.61
N LEU A 84 -19.52 -5.92 -21.53
CA LEU A 84 -18.65 -7.10 -21.56
C LEU A 84 -19.36 -8.38 -21.08
N GLY A 85 -20.56 -8.24 -20.51
CA GLY A 85 -21.30 -9.33 -19.88
C GLY A 85 -20.58 -9.93 -18.65
N PRO A 86 -21.21 -10.89 -17.97
CA PRO A 86 -20.69 -11.46 -16.71
C PRO A 86 -19.47 -12.37 -16.91
N LYS A 87 -19.21 -12.85 -18.14
CA LYS A 87 -18.12 -13.81 -18.43
C LYS A 87 -16.73 -13.20 -18.22
N ASN A 88 -16.53 -11.92 -18.52
CA ASN A 88 -15.23 -11.25 -18.43
C ASN A 88 -15.05 -10.46 -17.12
N THR A 89 -15.28 -11.12 -15.99
CA THR A 89 -15.23 -10.49 -14.65
C THR A 89 -13.84 -9.96 -14.27
N GLN A 90 -12.75 -10.59 -14.72
CA GLN A 90 -11.40 -10.15 -14.39
C GLN A 90 -11.03 -8.86 -15.14
N LEU A 91 -11.27 -8.83 -16.45
CA LEU A 91 -11.01 -7.67 -17.30
C LEU A 91 -11.85 -6.46 -16.87
N SER A 92 -13.15 -6.65 -16.60
CA SER A 92 -14.01 -5.57 -16.10
C SER A 92 -13.50 -4.96 -14.79
N LYS A 93 -13.02 -5.78 -13.85
CA LYS A 93 -12.41 -5.30 -12.60
C LYS A 93 -11.08 -4.57 -12.85
N PHE A 94 -10.26 -5.05 -13.77
CA PHE A 94 -9.00 -4.39 -14.12
C PHE A 94 -9.26 -3.00 -14.73
N VAL A 95 -10.11 -2.93 -15.75
CA VAL A 95 -10.48 -1.66 -16.41
C VAL A 95 -11.14 -0.69 -15.43
N ALA A 96 -12.05 -1.18 -14.57
CA ALA A 96 -12.64 -0.35 -13.52
C ALA A 96 -11.61 0.17 -12.51
N GLY A 97 -10.59 -0.63 -12.19
CA GLY A 97 -9.46 -0.21 -11.37
C GLY A 97 -8.63 0.89 -12.02
N CYS A 98 -8.33 0.75 -13.32
CA CYS A 98 -7.61 1.75 -14.11
C CYS A 98 -8.39 3.06 -14.17
N LEU A 99 -9.68 3.02 -14.51
CA LEU A 99 -10.54 4.21 -14.59
C LEU A 99 -10.70 4.89 -13.21
N GLY A 100 -10.95 4.11 -12.16
CA GLY A 100 -11.03 4.65 -10.80
C GLY A 100 -9.73 5.33 -10.36
N SER A 101 -8.58 4.74 -10.69
CA SER A 101 -7.27 5.29 -10.33
C SER A 101 -6.91 6.52 -11.17
N TRP A 102 -7.31 6.54 -12.45
CA TRP A 102 -7.16 7.70 -13.32
C TRP A 102 -7.89 8.92 -12.75
N ILE A 103 -9.12 8.74 -12.30
CA ILE A 103 -9.93 9.85 -11.76
C ILE A 103 -9.42 10.30 -10.37
N VAL A 104 -9.07 9.35 -9.50
CA VAL A 104 -8.80 9.67 -8.09
C VAL A 104 -7.32 9.90 -7.79
N TYR A 105 -6.43 9.03 -8.27
CA TYR A 105 -5.02 9.03 -7.87
C TYR A 105 -4.08 9.73 -8.86
N SER A 106 -4.45 9.84 -10.13
CA SER A 106 -3.56 10.37 -11.18
C SER A 106 -3.26 11.87 -11.07
N GLY A 107 -4.02 12.63 -10.28
CA GLY A 107 -3.86 14.09 -10.18
C GLY A 107 -4.36 14.88 -11.39
N HIS A 108 -5.00 14.25 -12.38
CA HIS A 108 -5.47 14.92 -13.60
C HIS A 108 -6.56 15.98 -13.34
N PHE A 109 -7.44 15.74 -12.36
CA PHE A 109 -8.58 16.60 -12.08
C PHE A 109 -8.38 17.56 -10.90
N ASN A 110 -7.21 17.54 -10.23
CA ASN A 110 -6.92 18.32 -9.01
C ASN A 110 -8.02 18.28 -7.92
N LEU A 111 -8.88 17.24 -7.92
CA LEU A 111 -10.01 17.08 -6.98
C LEU A 111 -9.56 16.66 -5.58
N PHE A 112 -8.36 16.07 -5.46
CA PHE A 112 -7.86 15.46 -4.23
C PHE A 112 -6.43 15.93 -3.93
N HIS A 113 -6.08 15.89 -2.65
CA HIS A 113 -4.76 16.25 -2.16
C HIS A 113 -3.65 15.35 -2.75
N GLY A 114 -2.84 15.92 -3.65
CA GLY A 114 -1.79 15.20 -4.39
C GLY A 114 -0.75 14.49 -3.52
N GLY A 115 -0.42 15.04 -2.35
CA GLY A 115 0.51 14.39 -1.42
C GLY A 115 -0.04 13.05 -0.87
N ILE A 116 -1.34 12.98 -0.60
CA ILE A 116 -1.99 11.78 -0.07
C ILE A 116 -2.11 10.72 -1.17
N THR A 117 -2.53 11.12 -2.36
CA THR A 117 -2.67 10.19 -3.50
C THR A 117 -1.32 9.59 -3.89
N HIS A 118 -0.24 10.39 -3.88
CA HIS A 118 1.11 9.91 -4.16
C HIS A 118 1.60 8.91 -3.10
N GLN A 119 1.37 9.18 -1.81
CA GLN A 119 1.75 8.28 -0.72
C GLN A 119 1.04 6.91 -0.85
N ILE A 120 -0.28 6.91 -1.11
CA ILE A 120 -1.05 5.68 -1.31
C ILE A 120 -0.54 4.92 -2.54
N THR A 121 -0.27 5.63 -3.64
CA THR A 121 0.17 5.01 -4.89
C THR A 121 1.54 4.33 -4.74
N LEU A 122 2.51 5.00 -4.12
CA LEU A 122 3.82 4.40 -3.84
C LEU A 122 3.73 3.19 -2.91
N TYR A 123 2.87 3.27 -1.89
CA TYR A 123 2.58 2.13 -1.03
C TYR A 123 2.01 0.94 -1.82
N CYS A 124 1.00 1.17 -2.65
CA CYS A 124 0.40 0.16 -3.51
C CYS A 124 1.41 -0.43 -4.50
N PHE A 125 2.24 0.41 -5.12
CA PHE A 125 3.29 -0.01 -6.04
C PHE A 125 4.23 -1.04 -5.40
N SER A 126 4.76 -0.73 -4.20
CA SER A 126 5.64 -1.66 -3.48
C SER A 126 4.97 -3.02 -3.23
N ARG A 127 3.67 -3.03 -2.88
CA ARG A 127 2.90 -4.25 -2.62
C ARG A 127 2.61 -5.04 -3.89
N VAL A 128 2.30 -4.36 -4.99
CA VAL A 128 2.11 -4.98 -6.30
C VAL A 128 3.41 -5.62 -6.77
N MET A 129 4.54 -4.94 -6.66
CA MET A 129 5.84 -5.51 -7.05
C MET A 129 6.18 -6.77 -6.25
N ILE A 130 5.93 -6.78 -4.93
CA ILE A 130 6.11 -7.98 -4.10
C ILE A 130 5.14 -9.10 -4.53
N ALA A 131 3.88 -8.78 -4.86
CA ALA A 131 2.91 -9.75 -5.33
C ALA A 131 3.31 -10.36 -6.68
N VAL A 132 3.77 -9.53 -7.63
CA VAL A 132 4.31 -9.97 -8.92
C VAL A 132 5.51 -10.88 -8.70
N GLY A 133 6.45 -10.52 -7.82
CA GLY A 133 7.58 -11.38 -7.49
C GLY A 133 7.17 -12.76 -6.95
N LYS A 134 6.12 -12.82 -6.12
CA LYS A 134 5.56 -14.10 -5.63
C LYS A 134 4.90 -14.92 -6.75
N ILE A 135 4.14 -14.28 -7.63
CA ILE A 135 3.52 -14.94 -8.79
C ILE A 135 4.60 -15.48 -9.74
N LEU A 136 5.65 -14.71 -10.00
CA LEU A 136 6.78 -15.13 -10.83
C LEU A 136 7.51 -16.31 -10.20
N LEU A 137 7.73 -16.30 -8.88
CA LEU A 137 8.31 -17.45 -8.17
C LEU A 137 7.44 -18.70 -8.30
N ASP A 138 6.12 -18.54 -8.16
CA ASP A 138 5.16 -19.64 -8.30
C ASP A 138 5.20 -20.25 -9.70
N ASN A 139 5.21 -19.42 -10.74
CA ASN A 139 5.33 -19.86 -12.13
C ASN A 139 6.70 -20.50 -12.41
N TYR A 140 7.78 -19.92 -11.89
CA TYR A 140 9.13 -20.44 -12.06
C TYR A 140 9.30 -21.82 -11.43
N LEU A 141 8.86 -22.01 -10.18
CA LEU A 141 8.91 -23.32 -9.52
C LEU A 141 7.98 -24.34 -10.22
N GLY A 142 6.86 -23.87 -10.77
CA GLY A 142 5.97 -24.67 -11.60
C GLY A 142 6.64 -25.24 -12.85
N CYS A 143 7.47 -24.44 -13.54
CA CYS A 143 8.17 -24.86 -14.76
C CYS A 143 9.47 -25.62 -14.49
N PHE A 144 10.32 -25.14 -13.58
CA PHE A 144 11.66 -25.69 -13.36
C PHE A 144 11.65 -27.02 -12.60
N GLN A 145 10.68 -27.23 -11.70
CA GLN A 145 10.52 -28.47 -10.92
C GLN A 145 11.82 -28.95 -10.25
N PRO A 146 12.36 -28.22 -9.25
CA PRO A 146 13.58 -28.65 -8.57
C PRO A 146 13.42 -30.02 -7.93
N SER A 147 14.40 -30.90 -8.16
CA SER A 147 14.48 -32.23 -7.54
C SER A 147 15.17 -32.16 -6.19
N PHE A 148 14.63 -32.87 -5.20
CA PHE A 148 15.20 -33.03 -3.87
C PHE A 148 15.39 -34.51 -3.58
N THR A 149 16.35 -34.84 -2.73
CA THR A 149 16.58 -36.21 -2.26
C THR A 149 15.95 -36.40 -0.89
N ASN A 150 15.14 -37.44 -0.75
CA ASN A 150 14.59 -37.85 0.55
C ASN A 150 15.63 -38.62 1.38
N PHE A 151 15.35 -38.80 2.67
CA PHE A 151 16.17 -39.62 3.58
C PHE A 151 16.30 -41.09 3.10
N ALA A 152 15.34 -41.58 2.32
CA ALA A 152 15.36 -42.92 1.71
C ALA A 152 16.18 -43.00 0.40
N GLY A 153 16.71 -41.88 -0.10
CA GLY A 153 17.48 -41.83 -1.35
C GLY A 153 16.66 -41.55 -2.61
N ASP A 154 15.33 -41.58 -2.53
CA ASP A 154 14.46 -41.30 -3.67
C ASP A 154 14.50 -39.82 -4.10
N GLN A 155 14.47 -39.59 -5.41
CA GLN A 155 14.32 -38.25 -5.97
C GLN A 155 12.84 -37.85 -6.00
N ILE A 156 12.50 -36.80 -5.25
CA ILE A 156 11.18 -36.18 -5.24
C ILE A 156 11.22 -34.84 -5.97
N THR A 157 10.25 -34.57 -6.83
CA THR A 157 10.14 -33.30 -7.54
C THR A 157 9.25 -32.32 -6.80
N TYR A 158 9.33 -31.03 -7.15
CA TYR A 158 8.51 -29.98 -6.52
C TYR A 158 7.00 -30.28 -6.46
N LYS A 159 6.45 -30.93 -7.50
CA LYS A 159 5.05 -31.37 -7.57
C LYS A 159 4.68 -32.45 -6.57
N ASP A 160 5.62 -33.29 -6.18
CA ASP A 160 5.40 -34.42 -5.28
C ASP A 160 5.41 -33.99 -3.81
N LEU A 161 5.87 -32.77 -3.52
CA LEU A 161 5.84 -32.22 -2.16
C LEU A 161 4.41 -31.90 -1.72
N THR A 162 4.15 -32.14 -0.44
CA THR A 162 2.91 -31.70 0.21
C THR A 162 2.77 -30.18 0.17
N SER A 163 1.53 -29.66 0.22
CA SER A 163 1.27 -28.21 0.19
C SER A 163 1.99 -27.45 1.31
N HIS A 164 2.18 -28.07 2.47
CA HIS A 164 2.95 -27.50 3.58
C HIS A 164 4.44 -27.37 3.25
N GLN A 165 5.05 -28.40 2.66
CA GLN A 165 6.45 -28.37 2.26
C GLN A 165 6.70 -27.38 1.11
N GLN A 166 5.82 -27.34 0.11
CA GLN A 166 5.87 -26.34 -0.96
C GLN A 166 5.82 -24.91 -0.41
N LYS A 167 4.93 -24.64 0.55
CA LYS A 167 4.84 -23.35 1.22
C LYS A 167 6.10 -23.02 2.03
N LYS A 168 6.69 -24.02 2.72
CA LYS A 168 7.94 -23.85 3.46
C LYS A 168 9.10 -23.49 2.55
N LEU A 169 9.23 -24.15 1.39
CA LEU A 169 10.25 -23.83 0.38
C LEU A 169 10.07 -22.41 -0.16
N LYS A 170 8.85 -22.04 -0.58
CA LYS A 170 8.54 -20.68 -1.05
C LYS A 170 8.91 -19.62 -0.01
N ASN A 171 8.55 -19.85 1.25
CA ASN A 171 8.88 -18.94 2.36
C ASN A 171 10.39 -18.86 2.60
N MET A 172 11.13 -19.96 2.46
CA MET A 172 12.58 -19.97 2.60
C MET A 172 13.25 -19.13 1.52
N ILE A 173 12.84 -19.29 0.26
CA ILE A 173 13.32 -18.50 -0.87
C ILE A 173 12.98 -17.02 -0.64
N TYR A 174 11.72 -16.72 -0.32
CA TYR A 174 11.27 -15.36 -0.03
C TYR A 174 12.10 -14.70 1.09
N ASN A 175 12.29 -15.38 2.22
CA ASN A 175 13.06 -14.84 3.34
C ASN A 175 14.53 -14.60 2.97
N ARG A 176 15.12 -15.47 2.14
CA ARG A 176 16.50 -15.30 1.66
C ARG A 176 16.61 -14.11 0.72
N SER A 177 15.72 -14.00 -0.26
CA SER A 177 15.65 -12.86 -1.19
C SER A 177 15.39 -11.54 -0.45
N TRP A 178 14.50 -11.54 0.55
CA TRP A 178 14.18 -10.36 1.35
C TRP A 178 15.42 -9.78 2.06
N LYS A 179 16.30 -10.63 2.61
CA LYS A 179 17.52 -10.19 3.29
C LYS A 179 18.43 -9.39 2.35
N TYR A 180 18.74 -9.94 1.17
CA TYR A 180 19.61 -9.27 0.21
C TYR A 180 18.95 -8.03 -0.39
N PHE A 181 17.64 -8.08 -0.66
CA PHE A 181 16.88 -6.93 -1.12
C PHE A 181 16.95 -5.77 -0.12
N ALA A 182 16.77 -6.05 1.18
CA ALA A 182 16.86 -5.04 2.23
C ALA A 182 18.25 -4.39 2.31
N ILE A 183 19.33 -5.18 2.22
CA ILE A 183 20.71 -4.68 2.20
C ILE A 183 20.91 -3.73 1.02
N LEU A 184 20.49 -4.14 -0.18
CA LEU A 184 20.65 -3.35 -1.39
C LEU A 184 19.84 -2.05 -1.35
N VAL A 185 18.57 -2.11 -0.91
CA VAL A 185 17.70 -0.94 -0.82
C VAL A 185 18.27 0.08 0.16
N TRP A 186 18.71 -0.34 1.34
CA TRP A 186 19.30 0.59 2.31
C TRP A 186 20.64 1.14 1.85
N GLY A 187 21.49 0.32 1.22
CA GLY A 187 22.73 0.79 0.59
C GLY A 187 22.46 1.89 -0.44
N LEU A 188 21.44 1.72 -1.28
CA LEU A 188 21.03 2.74 -2.26
C LEU A 188 20.45 3.99 -1.60
N VAL A 189 19.66 3.84 -0.53
CA VAL A 189 19.13 5.00 0.21
C VAL A 189 20.27 5.86 0.77
N MET A 190 21.25 5.24 1.44
CA MET A 190 22.42 5.95 1.98
C MET A 190 23.24 6.59 0.86
N PHE A 191 23.48 5.86 -0.23
CA PHE A 191 24.25 6.37 -1.37
C PHE A 191 23.58 7.56 -2.06
N ILE A 192 22.27 7.50 -2.28
CA ILE A 192 21.51 8.62 -2.89
C ILE A 192 21.44 9.81 -1.94
N TYR A 193 21.30 9.57 -0.64
CA TYR A 193 21.27 10.62 0.37
C TYR A 193 22.56 11.45 0.37
N ASP A 194 23.72 10.80 0.28
CA ASP A 194 25.03 11.46 0.20
C ASP A 194 25.24 12.17 -1.15
N TYR A 195 24.91 11.51 -2.27
CA TYR A 195 25.17 12.05 -3.61
C TYR A 195 24.26 13.25 -3.97
N ARG A 196 22.94 13.06 -3.82
CA ARG A 196 21.90 14.02 -4.23
C ARG A 196 20.61 13.82 -3.39
N PRO A 197 20.56 14.32 -2.15
CA PRO A 197 19.43 14.08 -1.25
C PRO A 197 18.11 14.64 -1.76
N GLN A 198 18.11 15.67 -2.61
CA GLN A 198 16.91 16.32 -3.14
C GLN A 198 15.99 15.41 -3.97
N TYR A 199 16.51 14.31 -4.52
CA TYR A 199 15.71 13.35 -5.28
C TYR A 199 15.05 12.30 -4.39
N LEU A 200 15.46 12.23 -3.11
CA LEU A 200 14.85 11.32 -2.15
C LEU A 200 13.49 11.87 -1.72
N GLN A 201 12.54 10.96 -1.49
CA GLN A 201 11.20 11.34 -1.04
C GLN A 201 11.29 12.17 0.25
N SER A 202 10.51 13.25 0.33
CA SER A 202 10.66 14.29 1.35
C SER A 202 10.65 13.75 2.78
N SER A 203 9.75 12.83 3.13
CA SER A 203 9.72 12.29 4.50
C SER A 203 10.95 11.44 4.83
N LEU A 204 11.47 10.67 3.88
CA LEU A 204 12.71 9.91 4.08
C LEU A 204 13.90 10.86 4.24
N ARG A 205 14.01 11.89 3.38
CA ARG A 205 15.05 12.91 3.48
C ARG A 205 15.05 13.64 4.83
N HIS A 206 13.87 14.07 5.31
CA HIS A 206 13.76 14.73 6.60
C HIS A 206 14.15 13.81 7.76
N SER A 207 13.78 12.53 7.69
CA SER A 207 14.20 11.53 8.69
C SER A 207 15.71 11.32 8.66
N MET A 208 16.31 11.25 7.47
CA MET A 208 17.75 11.08 7.33
C MET A 208 18.52 12.29 7.88
N ALA A 209 18.09 13.51 7.52
CA ALA A 209 18.71 14.74 8.02
C ALA A 209 18.65 14.84 9.55
N TYR A 210 17.48 14.55 10.14
CA TYR A 210 17.34 14.58 11.59
C TYR A 210 18.22 13.56 12.33
N ILE A 211 18.48 12.39 11.73
CA ILE A 211 19.22 11.30 12.37
C ILE A 211 20.73 11.40 12.13
N TYR A 212 21.15 11.80 10.93
CA TYR A 212 22.53 11.65 10.46
C TYR A 212 23.27 12.97 10.23
N ASP A 213 22.59 14.10 10.07
CA ASP A 213 23.25 15.41 9.91
C ASP A 213 23.62 15.98 11.30
N VAL A 214 24.47 15.25 12.02
CA VAL A 214 24.87 15.54 13.41
C VAL A 214 26.22 16.27 13.47
N GLU A 215 26.88 16.49 12.32
CA GLU A 215 28.30 16.87 12.23
C GLU A 215 28.62 18.34 12.57
N MET A 216 27.65 19.20 12.87
CA MET A 216 27.86 20.66 12.96
C MET A 216 27.83 21.27 14.37
N ASP A 217 27.46 20.54 15.44
CA ASP A 217 27.37 21.14 16.78
C ASP A 217 28.41 20.56 17.75
N THR A 218 29.44 21.35 18.05
CA THR A 218 30.21 21.15 19.29
C THR A 218 29.24 21.18 20.48
N TRP A 219 29.03 20.06 21.15
CA TRP A 219 28.10 20.00 22.28
C TRP A 219 28.74 20.63 23.51
N ALA A 220 28.17 21.73 23.98
CA ALA A 220 28.67 22.39 25.19
C ALA A 220 28.45 21.52 26.43
N ASN A 221 27.35 20.75 26.48
CA ASN A 221 26.92 20.02 27.67
C ASN A 221 26.26 18.67 27.33
N TRP A 222 26.21 17.75 28.30
CA TRP A 222 25.49 16.47 28.19
C TRP A 222 23.98 16.61 27.92
N LYS A 223 23.37 17.73 28.32
CA LYS A 223 21.97 18.05 27.98
C LYS A 223 21.78 18.31 26.49
N ASP A 224 22.70 19.05 25.88
CA ASP A 224 22.67 19.34 24.44
C ASP A 224 22.95 18.07 23.62
N PHE A 225 23.78 17.17 24.15
CA PHE A 225 24.05 15.86 23.55
C PHE A 225 22.88 14.87 23.68
N LEU A 226 22.20 14.81 24.83
CA LEU A 226 21.11 13.86 25.08
C LEU A 226 19.72 14.39 24.68
N GLY A 227 19.59 15.70 24.42
CA GLY A 227 18.32 16.34 24.07
C GLY A 227 17.29 16.37 25.20
N VAL A 228 17.75 16.46 26.47
CA VAL A 228 16.93 16.42 27.71
C VAL A 228 17.12 17.66 28.57
#